data_AF-A0A661EXJ9-F1
#
_entry.id   AF-A0A661EXJ9-F1
#
_cell.length_a   1.000
_cell.length_b   1.000
_cell.length_c   1.000
_cell.angle_alpha   90.00
_cell.angle_beta   90.00
_cell.angle_gamma   90.00
#
_symmetry.space_group_name_H-M   'P 1'
#
loop_
_entity.id
_entity.type
_entity.pdbx_description
1 polymer ?
#
loop_
_entity_poly.entity_id
_entity_poly.type
_entity_poly.pdbx_seq_one_letter_code
_entity_poly.pdbx_strand_id
1 'polypeptide(L)'
;MAKDLTGTQTEKNLMIAYAGESQARNRYTMFSVAARKEGLRQIAEIFEETANQEREHGKRFFKFLQGGNVEITASFPADQVASTLENLEAAAAGENEEWSDMYPEFARIAREEGFNVVATAFDAISVAEKQHEKRYRDLAENLKAGRVFERNGVV
;
A
#
# COMPACT_ATOMS: atom_id res chain seq x y z
N MET A 1 -24.81 11.36 17.33
CA MET A 1 -24.63 11.42 15.87
C MET A 1 -23.15 11.31 15.59
N ALA A 2 -22.72 10.58 14.55
CA ALA A 2 -21.32 10.61 14.14
C ALA A 2 -20.95 12.04 13.75
N LYS A 3 -19.74 12.48 14.10
CA LYS A 3 -19.24 13.81 13.73
C LYS A 3 -19.11 13.90 12.20
N ASP A 4 -19.49 15.03 11.62
CA ASP A 4 -19.43 15.28 10.17
C ASP A 4 -17.97 15.42 9.72
N LEU A 5 -17.58 14.69 8.67
CA LEU A 5 -16.24 14.70 8.09
C LEU A 5 -16.08 15.79 7.01
N THR A 6 -17.20 16.29 6.48
CA THR A 6 -17.22 17.20 5.32
C THR A 6 -16.37 18.45 5.59
N GLY A 7 -15.41 18.72 4.71
CA GLY A 7 -14.52 19.88 4.75
C GLY A 7 -13.33 19.78 5.72
N THR A 8 -13.18 18.65 6.42
CA THR A 8 -12.06 18.42 7.35
C THR A 8 -10.78 18.00 6.64
N GLN A 9 -9.63 18.10 7.33
CA GLN A 9 -8.40 17.53 6.79
C GLN A 9 -8.45 16.00 6.78
N THR A 10 -9.15 15.38 7.75
CA THR A 10 -9.36 13.92 7.77
C THR A 10 -10.10 13.42 6.54
N GLU A 11 -11.11 14.14 6.03
CA GLU A 11 -11.78 13.79 4.78
C GLU A 11 -10.82 13.78 3.58
N LYS A 12 -10.00 14.82 3.46
CA LYS A 12 -8.98 14.89 2.41
C LYS A 12 -7.95 13.78 2.54
N ASN A 13 -7.49 13.48 3.75
CA ASN A 13 -6.54 12.41 4.02
C ASN A 13 -7.12 11.03 3.67
N LEU A 14 -8.40 10.78 4.01
CA LEU A 14 -9.11 9.57 3.60
C LEU A 14 -9.21 9.45 2.08
N MET A 15 -9.46 10.56 1.38
CA MET A 15 -9.53 10.57 -0.08
C MET A 15 -8.15 10.37 -0.74
N ILE A 16 -7.09 10.95 -0.17
CA ILE A 16 -5.70 10.73 -0.60
C ILE A 16 -5.30 9.27 -0.40
N ALA A 17 -5.57 8.70 0.78
CA ALA A 17 -5.31 7.30 1.07
C ALA A 17 -6.07 6.38 0.11
N TYR A 18 -7.37 6.61 -0.09
CA TYR A 18 -8.16 5.83 -1.05
C TYR A 18 -7.61 5.90 -2.48
N ALA A 19 -7.15 7.08 -2.92
CA ALA A 19 -6.51 7.24 -4.23
C ALA A 19 -5.17 6.51 -4.32
N GLY A 20 -4.34 6.57 -3.27
CA GLY A 20 -3.07 5.84 -3.16
C GLY A 20 -3.28 4.33 -3.23
N GLU A 21 -4.13 3.78 -2.35
CA GLU A 21 -4.50 2.37 -2.28
C GLU A 21 -5.05 1.82 -3.60
N SER A 22 -5.91 2.61 -4.25
CA SER A 22 -6.47 2.26 -5.55
C SER A 22 -5.39 2.16 -6.63
N GLN A 23 -4.36 3.00 -6.56
CA GLN A 23 -3.23 2.96 -7.49
C GLN A 23 -2.25 1.85 -7.13
N ALA A 24 -1.95 1.64 -5.84
CA ALA A 24 -1.10 0.57 -5.33
C ALA A 24 -1.62 -0.80 -5.77
N ARG A 25 -2.91 -1.07 -5.57
CA ARG A 25 -3.59 -2.28 -6.09
C ARG A 25 -3.32 -2.52 -7.57
N ASN A 26 -3.45 -1.48 -8.40
CA ASN A 26 -3.24 -1.61 -9.84
C ASN A 26 -1.77 -1.88 -10.17
N ARG A 27 -0.84 -1.15 -9.55
CA ARG A 27 0.61 -1.37 -9.71
C ARG A 27 0.98 -2.81 -9.34
N TYR A 28 0.55 -3.28 -8.17
CA TYR A 28 0.88 -4.63 -7.70
C TYR A 28 0.27 -5.72 -8.59
N THR A 29 -0.94 -5.50 -9.13
CA THR A 29 -1.51 -6.40 -10.14
C THR A 29 -0.65 -6.45 -11.41
N MET A 30 -0.16 -5.30 -11.89
CA MET A 30 0.75 -5.25 -13.04
C MET A 30 2.11 -5.90 -12.74
N PHE A 31 2.65 -5.69 -11.54
CA PHE A 31 3.91 -6.30 -11.09
C PHE A 31 3.79 -7.81 -10.94
N SER A 32 2.63 -8.31 -10.50
CA SER A 32 2.31 -9.75 -10.53
C SER A 32 2.46 -10.33 -11.93
N VAL A 33 1.91 -9.66 -12.95
CA VAL A 33 2.03 -10.10 -14.35
C VAL A 33 3.49 -10.11 -14.82
N ALA A 34 4.29 -9.11 -14.45
CA ALA A 34 5.73 -9.09 -14.76
C ALA A 34 6.45 -10.28 -14.11
N ALA A 35 6.23 -10.52 -12.82
CA ALA A 35 6.79 -11.66 -12.09
C ALA A 35 6.40 -13.01 -12.70
N ARG A 36 5.16 -13.18 -13.18
CA ARG A 36 4.75 -14.41 -13.90
C ARG A 36 5.55 -14.61 -15.19
N LYS A 37 5.81 -13.54 -15.95
CA LYS A 37 6.60 -13.60 -17.20
C LYS A 37 8.06 -13.97 -16.95
N GLU A 38 8.61 -13.57 -15.80
CA GLU A 38 9.96 -13.94 -15.36
C GLU A 38 10.04 -15.32 -14.71
N GLY A 39 8.94 -16.07 -14.62
CA GLY A 39 8.89 -17.40 -14.01
C GLY A 39 8.84 -17.40 -12.48
N LEU A 40 8.70 -16.23 -11.86
CA LEU A 40 8.71 -16.00 -10.41
C LEU A 40 7.30 -16.16 -9.82
N ARG A 41 6.71 -17.36 -9.92
CA ARG A 41 5.30 -17.62 -9.57
C ARG A 41 4.93 -17.24 -8.14
N GLN A 42 5.77 -17.59 -7.16
CA GLN A 42 5.51 -17.23 -5.75
C GLN A 42 5.46 -15.71 -5.55
N ILE A 43 6.38 -14.97 -6.19
CA ILE A 43 6.43 -13.51 -6.10
C ILE A 43 5.20 -12.90 -6.76
N ALA A 44 4.77 -13.45 -7.90
CA ALA A 44 3.55 -13.02 -8.55
C ALA A 44 2.30 -13.20 -7.69
N GLU A 45 2.16 -14.35 -7.03
CA GLU A 45 1.04 -14.64 -6.12
C GLU A 45 1.05 -13.71 -4.92
N ILE A 46 2.23 -13.40 -4.39
CA ILE A 46 2.39 -12.42 -3.30
C ILE A 46 1.97 -11.02 -3.74
N PHE A 47 2.39 -10.55 -4.92
CA PHE A 47 1.93 -9.27 -5.44
C PHE A 47 0.40 -9.22 -5.62
N GLU A 48 -0.19 -10.33 -6.08
CA GLU A 48 -1.65 -10.43 -6.24
C GLU A 48 -2.38 -10.48 -4.89
N GLU A 49 -1.82 -11.14 -3.89
CA GLU A 49 -2.33 -11.12 -2.51
C GLU A 49 -2.29 -9.69 -1.94
N THR A 50 -1.14 -9.00 -2.01
CA THR A 50 -1.01 -7.62 -1.55
C THR A 50 -1.99 -6.70 -2.28
N ALA A 51 -2.13 -6.83 -3.60
CA ALA A 51 -3.12 -6.05 -4.36
C ALA A 51 -4.57 -6.26 -3.87
N ASN A 52 -4.91 -7.46 -3.40
CA ASN A 52 -6.22 -7.75 -2.80
C ASN A 52 -6.34 -7.19 -1.38
N GLN A 53 -5.24 -7.08 -0.63
CA GLN A 53 -5.19 -6.43 0.68
C GLN A 53 -5.40 -4.91 0.53
N GLU A 54 -4.71 -4.25 -0.41
CA GLU A 54 -4.90 -2.83 -0.73
C GLU A 54 -6.33 -2.51 -1.18
N ARG A 55 -6.98 -3.46 -1.88
CA ARG A 55 -8.41 -3.33 -2.18
C ARG A 55 -9.23 -3.21 -0.90
N GLU A 56 -8.95 -4.01 0.12
CA GLU A 56 -9.69 -3.97 1.39
C GLU A 56 -9.31 -2.76 2.24
N HIS A 57 -8.06 -2.28 2.19
CA HIS A 57 -7.63 -1.02 2.82
C HIS A 57 -8.36 0.17 2.19
N GLY A 58 -8.28 0.32 0.86
CA GLY A 58 -9.01 1.34 0.12
C GLY A 58 -10.52 1.29 0.38
N LYS A 59 -11.12 0.09 0.40
CA LYS A 59 -12.54 -0.08 0.75
C LYS A 59 -12.85 0.34 2.19
N ARG A 60 -11.94 0.12 3.15
CA ARG A 60 -12.12 0.58 4.53
C ARG A 60 -12.10 2.10 4.61
N PHE A 61 -11.14 2.76 3.96
CA PHE A 61 -11.08 4.22 3.91
C PHE A 61 -12.30 4.83 3.20
N PHE A 62 -12.68 4.27 2.05
CA PHE A 62 -13.81 4.74 1.27
C PHE A 62 -15.14 4.69 2.06
N LYS A 63 -15.33 3.69 2.92
CA LYS A 63 -16.52 3.57 3.78
C LYS A 63 -16.67 4.68 4.82
N PHE A 64 -15.61 5.43 5.13
CA PHE A 64 -15.70 6.58 6.04
C PHE A 64 -16.18 7.85 5.35
N LEU A 65 -15.99 7.97 4.02
CA LEU A 65 -16.40 9.14 3.25
C LEU A 65 -17.94 9.26 3.21
N GLN A 66 -18.42 10.50 3.20
CA GLN A 66 -19.86 10.81 3.35
C GLN A 66 -20.54 11.20 2.03
N GLY A 67 -19.83 11.06 0.89
CA GLY A 67 -20.33 11.32 -0.46
C GLY A 67 -19.94 12.72 -0.98
N GLY A 68 -20.36 13.01 -2.21
CA GLY A 68 -19.96 14.24 -2.91
C GLY A 68 -18.59 14.14 -3.60
N ASN A 69 -18.07 15.29 -4.04
CA ASN A 69 -16.76 15.40 -4.67
C ASN A 69 -15.78 16.08 -3.71
N VAL A 70 -14.66 15.43 -3.44
CA VAL A 70 -13.57 15.98 -2.62
C VAL A 70 -12.39 16.26 -3.52
N GLU A 71 -11.97 17.51 -3.59
CA GLU A 71 -10.74 17.89 -4.29
C GLU A 71 -9.52 17.62 -3.40
N ILE A 72 -8.52 16.94 -3.97
CA ILE A 72 -7.24 16.63 -3.31
C ILE A 72 -6.06 17.08 -4.17
N THR A 73 -4.93 17.35 -3.53
CA THR A 73 -3.64 17.53 -4.18
C THR A 73 -2.66 16.55 -3.55
N ALA A 74 -2.14 15.62 -4.34
CA ALA A 74 -1.19 14.60 -3.90
C ALA A 74 -0.27 14.23 -5.06
N SER A 75 0.92 13.75 -4.73
CA SER A 75 1.86 13.17 -5.68
C SER A 75 1.69 11.65 -5.69
N PHE A 76 1.86 11.03 -6.87
CA PHE A 76 1.78 9.59 -7.02
C PHE A 76 2.94 9.10 -7.89
N PRO A 77 3.38 7.84 -7.73
CA PRO A 77 4.38 7.24 -8.59
C PRO A 77 3.96 7.31 -10.07
N ALA A 78 4.85 7.84 -10.90
CA ALA A 78 4.68 7.93 -12.35
C ALA A 78 5.60 6.95 -13.09
N ASP A 79 6.04 5.91 -12.38
CA ASP A 79 7.00 4.92 -12.88
C ASP A 79 6.34 3.89 -13.81
N GLN A 80 7.17 3.22 -14.61
CA GLN A 80 6.74 2.14 -15.49
C GLN A 80 6.99 0.77 -14.84
N VAL A 81 6.25 -0.24 -15.30
CA VAL A 81 6.52 -1.64 -14.94
C VAL A 81 7.90 -2.03 -15.47
N ALA A 82 8.77 -2.49 -14.58
CA ALA A 82 10.15 -2.86 -14.88
C ALA A 82 10.41 -4.34 -14.55
N SER A 83 11.66 -4.73 -14.27
CA SER A 83 11.96 -6.10 -13.81
C SER A 83 11.31 -6.39 -12.45
N THR A 84 11.10 -7.66 -12.12
CA THR A 84 10.49 -8.05 -10.85
C THR A 84 11.29 -7.56 -9.65
N LEU A 85 12.62 -7.51 -9.75
CA LEU A 85 13.45 -6.97 -8.69
C LEU A 85 13.20 -5.47 -8.48
N GLU A 86 13.22 -4.67 -9.55
CA GLU A 86 12.94 -3.23 -9.49
C GLU A 86 11.52 -2.95 -8.98
N ASN A 87 10.55 -3.75 -9.43
CA ASN A 87 9.16 -3.62 -8.98
C ASN A 87 9.00 -3.93 -7.47
N LEU A 88 9.73 -4.91 -6.93
CA LEU A 88 9.74 -5.21 -5.49
C LEU A 88 10.36 -4.06 -4.68
N GLU A 89 11.42 -3.44 -5.19
CA GLU A 89 12.06 -2.31 -4.53
C GLU A 89 11.17 -1.07 -4.54
N ALA A 90 10.51 -0.80 -5.68
CA ALA A 90 9.55 0.29 -5.82
C ALA A 90 8.32 0.08 -4.93
N ALA A 91 7.78 -1.15 -4.87
CA ALA A 91 6.68 -1.49 -3.97
C ALA A 91 7.10 -1.29 -2.51
N ALA A 92 8.25 -1.83 -2.09
CA ALA A 92 8.76 -1.64 -0.73
C ALA A 92 8.96 -0.17 -0.36
N ALA A 93 9.42 0.68 -1.29
CA ALA A 93 9.57 2.11 -1.05
C ALA A 93 8.22 2.81 -0.86
N GLY A 94 7.21 2.46 -1.66
CA GLY A 94 5.84 2.97 -1.50
C GLY A 94 5.23 2.58 -0.16
N GLU A 95 5.30 1.28 0.20
CA GLU A 95 4.84 0.78 1.50
C GLU A 95 5.54 1.52 2.65
N ASN A 96 6.85 1.77 2.53
CA ASN A 96 7.63 2.48 3.54
C ASN A 96 7.08 3.89 3.79
N GLU A 97 6.91 4.69 2.73
CA GLU A 97 6.33 6.05 2.83
C GLU A 97 4.97 6.04 3.52
N GLU A 98 4.15 5.03 3.21
CA GLU A 98 2.82 4.87 3.79
C GLU A 98 2.87 4.61 5.30
N TRP A 99 3.65 3.63 5.75
CA TRP A 99 3.65 3.26 7.17
C TRP A 99 4.57 4.11 8.05
N SER A 100 5.67 4.66 7.54
CA SER A 100 6.62 5.44 8.35
C SER A 100 6.15 6.86 8.60
N ASP A 101 5.49 7.47 7.61
CA ASP A 101 5.21 8.90 7.60
C ASP A 101 3.72 9.20 7.35
N MET A 102 3.17 8.75 6.21
CA MET A 102 1.85 9.21 5.75
C MET A 102 0.71 8.77 6.68
N TYR A 103 0.56 7.47 6.96
CA TYR A 103 -0.53 6.98 7.80
C TYR A 103 -0.41 7.38 9.28
N PRO A 104 0.79 7.41 9.91
CA PRO A 104 0.95 7.99 11.24
C PRO A 104 0.48 9.46 11.32
N GLU A 105 0.81 10.27 10.32
CA GLU A 105 0.39 11.67 10.26
C GLU A 105 -1.13 11.79 10.05
N PHE A 106 -1.71 10.99 9.17
CA PHE A 106 -3.16 10.97 8.96
C PHE A 106 -3.92 10.54 10.21
N ALA A 107 -3.38 9.55 10.95
CA ALA A 107 -3.94 9.13 12.22
C ALA A 107 -3.85 10.23 13.30
N ARG A 108 -2.74 10.98 13.35
CA ARG A 108 -2.57 12.12 14.26
C ARG A 108 -3.61 13.20 13.99
N ILE A 109 -3.76 13.63 12.73
CA ILE A 109 -4.75 14.63 12.32
C ILE A 109 -6.17 14.15 12.64
N ALA A 110 -6.49 12.89 12.35
CA ALA A 110 -7.79 12.32 12.67
C ALA A 110 -8.08 12.34 14.18
N ARG A 111 -7.09 12.09 15.05
CA ARG A 111 -7.26 12.24 16.51
C ARG A 111 -7.50 13.68 16.92
N GLU A 112 -6.74 14.63 16.36
CA GLU A 112 -6.86 16.06 16.66
C GLU A 112 -8.23 16.62 16.26
N GLU A 113 -8.77 16.16 15.13
CA GLU A 113 -10.12 16.52 14.68
C GLU A 113 -11.23 15.70 15.38
N GLY A 114 -10.88 14.73 16.23
CA GLY A 114 -11.81 13.93 17.05
C GLY A 114 -12.40 12.70 16.36
N PHE A 115 -11.84 12.26 15.23
CA PHE A 115 -12.22 11.07 14.48
C PHE A 115 -11.41 9.83 14.91
N ASN A 116 -11.48 9.47 16.19
CA ASN A 116 -10.67 8.38 16.77
C ASN A 116 -10.82 7.02 16.06
N VAL A 117 -12.00 6.73 15.50
CA VAL A 117 -12.25 5.48 14.75
C VAL A 117 -11.51 5.49 13.41
N VAL A 118 -11.40 6.64 12.75
CA VAL A 118 -10.62 6.82 11.52
C VAL A 118 -9.13 6.71 11.83
N ALA A 119 -8.68 7.37 12.90
CA ALA A 119 -7.28 7.28 13.35
C ALA A 119 -6.86 5.83 13.63
N THR A 120 -7.72 5.07 14.32
CA THR A 120 -7.48 3.65 14.60
C THR A 120 -7.37 2.82 13.31
N ALA A 121 -8.13 3.17 12.28
CA ALA A 121 -8.03 2.49 10.99
C ALA A 121 -6.70 2.79 10.28
N PHE A 122 -6.25 4.05 10.28
CA PHE A 122 -4.92 4.40 9.76
C PHE A 122 -3.80 3.69 10.52
N ASP A 123 -3.83 3.69 11.86
CA ASP A 123 -2.82 2.98 12.67
C ASP A 123 -2.81 1.47 12.37
N ALA A 124 -3.99 0.85 12.23
CA ALA A 124 -4.10 -0.58 11.96
C ALA A 124 -3.61 -0.96 10.55
N ILE A 125 -3.91 -0.13 9.56
CA ILE A 125 -3.48 -0.35 8.17
C ILE A 125 -1.97 -0.09 8.02
N SER A 126 -1.42 0.91 8.72
CA SER A 126 0.03 1.13 8.82
C SER A 126 0.81 -0.11 9.31
N VAL A 127 0.22 -0.92 10.20
CA VAL A 127 0.84 -2.19 10.62
C VAL A 127 0.87 -3.22 9.48
N ALA A 128 -0.15 -3.27 8.64
CA ALA A 128 -0.20 -4.15 7.47
C ALA A 128 0.85 -3.74 6.43
N GLU A 129 0.95 -2.45 6.10
CA GLU A 129 1.90 -1.95 5.10
C GLU A 129 3.35 -2.18 5.53
N LYS A 130 3.65 -2.07 6.83
CA LYS A 130 4.96 -2.45 7.35
C LYS A 130 5.30 -3.91 7.10
N GLN A 131 4.31 -4.80 7.15
CA GLN A 131 4.49 -6.21 6.84
C GLN A 131 4.61 -6.44 5.32
N HIS A 132 3.91 -5.66 4.50
CA HIS A 132 4.07 -5.66 3.04
C HIS A 132 5.49 -5.24 2.65
N GLU A 133 6.00 -4.12 3.18
CA GLU A 133 7.38 -3.68 2.93
C GLU A 133 8.36 -4.79 3.27
N LYS A 134 8.26 -5.34 4.50
CA LYS A 134 9.18 -6.38 4.97
C LYS A 134 9.20 -7.55 3.98
N ARG A 135 8.01 -8.01 3.55
CA ARG A 135 7.88 -9.11 2.59
C ARG A 135 8.53 -8.77 1.25
N TYR A 136 8.33 -7.57 0.72
CA TYR A 136 8.94 -7.16 -0.54
C TYR A 136 10.46 -7.04 -0.45
N ARG A 137 10.99 -6.51 0.65
CA ARG A 137 12.44 -6.45 0.91
C ARG A 137 13.06 -7.84 0.97
N ASP A 138 12.47 -8.76 1.74
CA ASP A 138 12.95 -10.14 1.86
C ASP A 138 13.00 -10.84 0.49
N LEU A 139 11.97 -10.65 -0.35
CA LEU A 139 11.91 -11.22 -1.70
C LEU A 139 12.96 -10.61 -2.63
N ALA A 140 13.14 -9.28 -2.58
CA ALA A 140 14.15 -8.58 -3.37
C ALA A 140 15.57 -9.05 -2.99
N GLU A 141 15.85 -9.23 -1.70
CA GLU A 141 17.12 -9.77 -1.22
C GLU A 141 17.37 -11.20 -1.70
N ASN A 142 16.35 -12.06 -1.69
CA ASN A 142 16.46 -13.41 -2.22
C ASN A 142 16.75 -13.43 -3.73
N LEU A 143 16.10 -12.55 -4.50
CA LEU A 143 16.38 -12.40 -5.93
C LEU A 143 17.81 -11.93 -6.20
N LYS A 144 18.26 -10.87 -5.52
CA LYS A 144 19.64 -10.36 -5.65
C LYS A 144 20.69 -11.41 -5.32
N ALA A 145 20.41 -12.24 -4.32
CA ALA A 145 21.33 -13.28 -3.86
C ALA A 145 21.21 -14.60 -4.67
N GLY A 146 20.29 -14.70 -5.64
CA GLY A 146 20.06 -15.95 -6.39
C GLY A 146 19.46 -17.08 -5.54
N ARG A 147 18.82 -16.78 -4.41
CA ARG A 147 18.31 -17.75 -3.43
C ARG A 147 16.83 -18.09 -3.58
N VAL A 148 16.20 -17.71 -4.69
CA VAL A 148 14.78 -17.95 -4.94
C VAL A 148 14.49 -19.45 -5.10
N PHE A 149 15.39 -20.18 -5.75
CA PHE A 149 15.25 -21.60 -6.04
C PHE A 149 16.40 -22.44 -5.48
N GLU A 150 17.31 -21.85 -4.71
CA GLU A 150 18.45 -22.57 -4.16
C GLU A 150 18.73 -22.10 -2.73
N ARG A 151 18.87 -23.06 -1.81
CA ARG A 151 19.26 -22.78 -0.44
C ARG A 151 20.37 -23.72 -0.02
N ASN A 152 21.54 -23.17 0.29
CA ASN A 152 22.73 -23.92 0.71
C ASN A 152 23.21 -24.98 -0.30
N GLY A 153 23.17 -24.70 -1.60
CA GLY A 153 23.61 -25.67 -2.63
C GLY A 153 22.58 -26.74 -2.99
N VAL A 154 21.36 -26.66 -2.44
CA VAL A 154 20.24 -27.56 -2.75
C VAL A 154 19.18 -26.77 -3.53
N VAL A 155 18.88 -27.26 -4.73
CA VAL A 155 17.79 -26.80 -5.62
C VAL A 155 16.48 -27.43 -5.19
#